data_AF-A0A3M2ECY8-F1
#
_entry.id   AF-A0A3M2ECY8-F1
#
_cell.length_a   1.000
_cell.length_b   1.000
_cell.length_c   1.000
_cell.angle_alpha   90.00
_cell.angle_beta   90.00
_cell.angle_gamma   90.00
#
_symmetry.space_group_name_H-M   'P 1'
#
loop_
_entity.id
_entity.type
_entity.pdbx_description
1 polymer ?
#
loop_
_entity_poly.entity_id
_entity_poly.type
_entity_poly.pdbx_seq_one_letter_code
_entity_poly.pdbx_strand_id
1 'polypeptide(L)'
;MSEILIGIIMCILIAGCQPPSDQPVKSKIASAQKVTNESNYKKSVIDVLNESQALMGDKDLNEQRLDAGIKKIELLIALGKTISGDTSKFKEAELLSTLGAMYARKAA
;
A
#
# COMPACT_ATOMS: atom_id res chain seq x y z
N MET A 1 -6.62 -35.88 -8.64
CA MET A 1 -7.58 -35.03 -7.89
C MET A 1 -6.84 -34.59 -6.64
N SER A 2 -6.06 -33.50 -6.75
CA SER A 2 -6.45 -32.10 -6.43
C SER A 2 -6.35 -31.84 -4.92
N GLU A 3 -5.76 -30.78 -4.36
CA GLU A 3 -5.05 -29.58 -4.81
C GLU A 3 -4.31 -29.02 -3.58
N ILE A 4 -3.21 -28.32 -3.81
CA ILE A 4 -2.38 -27.63 -2.81
C ILE A 4 -3.17 -26.45 -2.22
N LEU A 5 -3.27 -26.35 -0.88
CA LEU A 5 -3.79 -25.14 -0.23
C LEU A 5 -2.74 -24.50 0.68
N ILE A 6 -2.13 -23.46 0.11
CA ILE A 6 -1.22 -22.50 0.75
C ILE A 6 -1.98 -21.76 1.86
N GLY A 7 -1.54 -21.92 3.10
CA GLY A 7 -2.05 -21.20 4.25
C GLY A 7 -1.52 -19.77 4.32
N ILE A 8 -2.38 -18.79 4.03
CA ILE A 8 -2.17 -17.38 4.36
C ILE A 8 -3.45 -16.89 5.04
N ILE A 9 -3.53 -17.00 6.37
CA ILE A 9 -4.51 -16.23 7.15
C ILE A 9 -3.90 -15.92 8.52
N MET A 10 -3.43 -14.70 8.71
CA MET A 10 -3.32 -14.11 10.04
C MET A 10 -3.49 -12.58 9.96
N CYS A 11 -4.76 -12.16 9.88
CA CYS A 11 -5.19 -10.79 10.19
C CYS A 11 -6.04 -10.84 11.47
N ILE A 12 -5.39 -10.46 12.57
CA ILE A 12 -5.85 -9.53 13.62
C ILE A 12 -7.35 -9.59 13.98
N LEU A 13 -7.65 -10.04 15.22
CA LEU A 13 -8.91 -9.75 15.89
C LEU A 13 -8.65 -9.03 17.21
N ILE A 14 -8.97 -7.74 17.17
CA ILE A 14 -9.07 -6.82 18.29
C ILE A 14 -10.30 -7.24 19.09
N ALA A 15 -10.13 -7.52 20.37
CA ALA A 15 -11.22 -7.75 21.30
C ALA A 15 -12.00 -6.44 21.51
N GLY A 16 -13.22 -6.38 21.01
CA GLY A 16 -14.21 -5.36 21.29
C GLY A 16 -15.58 -6.03 21.38
N CYS A 17 -16.04 -6.23 22.60
CA CYS A 17 -17.32 -6.84 22.95
C CYS A 17 -18.46 -5.84 22.68
N GLN A 18 -19.44 -6.18 21.84
CA GLN A 18 -20.88 -5.84 21.96
C GLN A 18 -21.69 -6.37 20.74
N PRO A 19 -22.74 -7.18 20.96
CA PRO A 19 -23.81 -7.48 19.98
C PRO A 19 -25.14 -6.82 20.40
N PRO A 20 -26.27 -7.00 19.70
CA PRO A 20 -26.50 -7.15 18.25
C PRO A 20 -27.51 -6.09 17.74
N SER A 21 -27.40 -5.64 16.49
CA SER A 21 -28.54 -5.01 15.82
C SER A 21 -28.52 -5.34 14.33
N ASP A 22 -29.54 -6.08 13.91
CA ASP A 22 -29.89 -6.45 12.55
C ASP A 22 -29.77 -5.26 11.57
N GLN A 23 -28.68 -5.24 10.82
CA GLN A 23 -28.58 -4.54 9.54
C GLN A 23 -27.66 -5.33 8.60
N PRO A 24 -27.96 -5.37 7.29
CA PRO A 24 -27.19 -6.16 6.34
C PRO A 24 -25.75 -5.65 6.31
N VAL A 25 -24.83 -6.53 6.70
CA VAL A 25 -23.37 -6.33 6.68
C VAL A 25 -22.89 -6.26 5.23
N LYS A 26 -23.21 -5.16 4.54
CA LYS A 26 -22.65 -4.81 3.23
C LYS A 26 -21.81 -3.52 3.28
N SER A 27 -21.58 -2.98 4.46
CA SER A 27 -20.88 -1.71 4.64
C SER A 27 -19.85 -1.84 5.76
N LYS A 28 -18.68 -2.41 5.45
CA LYS A 28 -17.41 -2.15 6.18
C LYS A 28 -16.16 -2.87 5.64
N ILE A 29 -16.25 -3.61 4.54
CA ILE A 29 -15.08 -4.23 3.88
C ILE A 29 -15.03 -3.83 2.39
N ALA A 30 -15.20 -2.55 2.10
CA ALA A 30 -15.07 -2.02 0.73
C ALA A 30 -13.98 -0.95 0.58
N SER A 31 -13.24 -0.66 1.66
CA SER A 31 -12.29 0.46 1.72
C SER A 31 -10.82 0.03 1.83
N ALA A 32 -10.55 -1.27 1.99
CA ALA A 32 -9.19 -1.81 2.09
C ALA A 32 -8.81 -2.74 0.92
N GLN A 33 -9.71 -2.99 -0.02
CA GLN A 33 -9.51 -3.98 -1.08
C GLN A 33 -10.09 -3.49 -2.41
N LYS A 34 -9.45 -2.48 -3.01
CA LYS A 34 -9.71 -2.14 -4.43
C LYS A 34 -8.47 -1.63 -5.16
N VAL A 35 -7.34 -2.30 -4.97
CA VAL A 35 -6.25 -2.30 -5.96
C VAL A 35 -6.08 -3.74 -6.47
N THR A 36 -7.18 -4.31 -6.98
CA THR A 36 -7.20 -5.64 -7.62
C THR A 36 -7.44 -5.49 -9.13
N ASN A 37 -6.88 -4.44 -9.73
CA ASN A 37 -6.87 -4.24 -11.18
C ASN A 37 -5.57 -3.52 -11.56
N GLU A 38 -4.87 -4.04 -12.56
CA GLU A 38 -3.60 -3.53 -13.09
C GLU A 38 -3.66 -2.03 -13.45
N SER A 39 -4.79 -1.55 -13.96
CA SER A 39 -4.99 -0.14 -14.30
C SER A 39 -4.95 0.76 -13.06
N ASN A 40 -5.56 0.31 -11.97
CA ASN A 40 -5.54 1.04 -10.70
C ASN A 40 -4.13 1.05 -10.10
N TYR A 41 -3.38 -0.04 -10.22
CA TYR A 41 -2.01 -0.11 -9.74
C TYR A 41 -1.11 0.93 -10.44
N LYS A 42 -1.11 0.97 -11.78
CA LYS A 42 -0.27 1.92 -12.53
C LYS A 42 -0.60 3.38 -12.19
N LYS A 43 -1.89 3.69 -12.06
CA LYS A 43 -2.34 5.02 -11.62
C LYS A 43 -1.85 5.34 -10.20
N SER A 44 -2.03 4.41 -9.25
CA SER A 44 -1.56 4.59 -7.87
C SER A 44 -0.04 4.76 -7.80
N VAL A 45 0.73 4.04 -8.62
CA VAL A 45 2.19 4.22 -8.71
C VAL A 45 2.56 5.64 -9.16
N ILE A 46 1.91 6.14 -10.22
CA ILE A 46 2.17 7.51 -10.71
C ILE A 46 1.78 8.54 -9.66
N ASP A 47 0.58 8.42 -9.08
CA ASP A 47 0.07 9.35 -8.07
C ASP A 47 1.00 9.41 -6.85
N VAL A 48 1.41 8.24 -6.33
CA VAL A 48 2.30 8.18 -5.16
C VAL A 48 3.71 8.68 -5.48
N LEU A 49 4.26 8.41 -6.66
CA LEU A 49 5.56 8.97 -7.06
C LEU A 49 5.53 10.50 -7.12
N ASN A 50 4.47 11.07 -7.71
CA ASN A 50 4.29 12.52 -7.77
C ASN A 50 4.11 13.13 -6.37
N GLU A 51 3.26 12.52 -5.54
CA GLU A 51 3.07 12.93 -4.15
C GLU A 51 4.38 12.88 -3.36
N SER A 52 5.18 11.83 -3.56
CA SER A 52 6.45 11.64 -2.83
C SER A 52 7.52 12.63 -3.27
N GLN A 53 7.58 12.98 -4.56
CA GLN A 53 8.46 14.05 -5.05
C GLN A 53 8.08 15.40 -4.46
N ALA A 54 6.79 15.74 -4.44
CA ALA A 54 6.30 16.97 -3.82
C ALA A 54 6.61 17.00 -2.32
N LEU A 55 6.43 15.86 -1.64
CA LEU A 55 6.74 15.71 -0.22
C LEU A 55 8.23 15.91 0.07
N MET A 56 9.11 15.35 -0.76
CA MET A 56 10.56 15.50 -0.60
C MET A 56 11.07 16.92 -0.87
N GLY A 57 10.33 17.71 -1.64
CA GLY A 57 10.59 19.14 -1.84
C GLY A 57 10.08 20.05 -0.71
N ASP A 58 9.30 19.51 0.24
CA ASP A 58 8.75 20.26 1.37
C ASP A 58 9.83 20.51 2.44
N LYS A 59 10.12 21.79 2.70
CA LYS A 59 11.10 22.21 3.71
C LYS A 59 10.60 22.01 5.13
N ASP A 60 9.29 22.02 5.32
CA ASP A 60 8.61 21.84 6.60
C ASP A 60 8.12 20.39 6.78
N LEU A 61 8.72 19.46 6.03
CA LEU A 61 8.40 18.04 6.12
C LEU A 61 8.73 17.51 7.51
N ASN A 62 7.70 17.06 8.23
CA ASN A 62 7.85 16.36 9.50
C ASN A 62 7.97 14.84 9.32
N GLU A 63 8.48 14.17 10.35
CA GLU A 63 8.70 12.72 10.36
C GLU A 63 7.41 11.94 10.09
N GLN A 64 6.27 12.37 10.64
CA GLN A 64 5.00 11.67 10.45
C GLN A 64 4.56 11.64 8.98
N ARG A 65 4.70 12.76 8.27
CA ARG A 65 4.36 12.85 6.84
C ARG A 65 5.37 12.05 6.00
N LEU A 66 6.65 12.09 6.35
CA LEU A 66 7.69 11.29 5.71
C LEU A 66 7.42 9.78 5.86
N ASP A 67 7.08 9.33 7.07
CA ASP A 67 6.72 7.93 7.36
C ASP A 67 5.46 7.49 6.63
N ALA A 68 4.46 8.36 6.53
CA ALA A 68 3.25 8.06 5.75
C ALA A 68 3.60 7.86 4.27
N GLY A 69 4.48 8.70 3.70
CA GLY A 69 4.96 8.56 2.34
C GLY A 69 5.77 7.28 2.11
N ILE A 70 6.70 6.95 3.01
CA ILE A 70 7.48 5.70 2.99
C ILE A 70 6.53 4.48 2.93
N LYS A 71 5.55 4.42 3.84
CA LYS A 71 4.57 3.31 3.89
C LYS A 71 3.76 3.16 2.60
N LYS A 72 3.40 4.27 1.94
CA LYS A 72 2.69 4.21 0.65
C LYS A 72 3.55 3.57 -0.44
N ILE A 73 4.83 3.91 -0.51
CA ILE A 73 5.76 3.32 -1.49
C ILE A 73 6.01 1.84 -1.19
N GLU A 74 6.26 1.48 0.07
CA GLU A 74 6.43 0.09 0.49
C GLU A 74 5.22 -0.78 0.13
N LEU A 75 4.00 -0.26 0.36
CA LEU A 75 2.77 -0.93 -0.01
C LEU A 75 2.67 -1.16 -1.52
N LEU A 76 3.04 -0.18 -2.34
CA LEU A 76 3.03 -0.34 -3.80
C LEU A 76 4.06 -1.36 -4.28
N ILE A 77 5.26 -1.38 -3.71
CA ILE A 77 6.27 -2.39 -4.03
C ILE A 77 5.75 -3.79 -3.65
N ALA A 78 5.14 -3.93 -2.47
CA ALA A 78 4.55 -5.19 -2.04
C ALA A 78 3.40 -5.62 -2.97
N LEU A 79 2.51 -4.70 -3.35
CA LEU A 79 1.44 -4.95 -4.31
C LEU A 79 1.98 -5.35 -5.69
N GLY A 80 3.03 -4.69 -6.19
CA GLY A 80 3.69 -5.04 -7.44
C GLY A 80 4.13 -6.49 -7.49
N LYS A 81 4.66 -7.02 -6.38
CA LYS A 81 5.06 -8.44 -6.24
C LYS A 81 3.89 -9.42 -6.28
N THR A 82 2.67 -8.96 -5.99
CA THR A 82 1.45 -9.79 -6.04
C THR A 82 0.76 -9.75 -7.40
N ILE A 83 1.08 -8.77 -8.23
CA ILE A 83 0.56 -8.63 -9.59
C ILE A 83 1.47 -9.40 -10.55
N SER A 84 0.91 -9.95 -11.63
CA SER A 84 1.67 -10.71 -12.63
C SER A 84 2.00 -9.85 -13.86
N GLY A 85 2.94 -10.33 -14.69
CA GLY A 85 3.29 -9.68 -15.95
C GLY A 85 4.06 -8.36 -15.80
N ASP A 86 4.15 -7.59 -16.89
CA ASP A 86 4.94 -6.34 -16.93
C ASP A 86 4.44 -5.27 -15.95
N THR A 87 3.16 -5.34 -15.56
CA THR A 87 2.60 -4.45 -14.54
C THR A 87 3.29 -4.60 -13.19
N SER A 88 3.77 -5.79 -12.83
CA SER A 88 4.50 -6.04 -11.57
C SER A 88 5.76 -5.18 -11.40
N LYS A 89 6.43 -4.87 -12.53
CA LYS A 89 7.68 -4.10 -12.58
C LYS A 89 7.47 -2.64 -12.96
N PHE A 90 6.22 -2.21 -13.11
CA PHE A 90 5.92 -0.86 -13.56
C PHE A 90 6.51 0.18 -12.58
N LYS A 91 7.52 0.92 -13.07
CA LYS A 91 8.28 1.92 -12.32
C LYS A 91 8.89 1.42 -11.00
N GLU A 92 9.21 0.13 -10.89
CA GLU A 92 9.79 -0.45 -9.67
C GLU A 92 11.10 0.24 -9.27
N ALA A 93 11.98 0.53 -10.23
CA ALA A 93 13.23 1.24 -9.97
C ALA A 93 13.00 2.66 -9.43
N GLU A 94 11.97 3.36 -9.92
CA GLU A 94 11.63 4.71 -9.44
C GLU A 94 11.06 4.64 -8.02
N LEU A 95 10.17 3.68 -7.74
CA LEU A 95 9.66 3.43 -6.39
C LEU A 95 10.80 3.15 -5.40
N LEU A 96 11.73 2.25 -5.75
CA LEU A 96 12.88 1.92 -4.91
C LEU A 96 13.83 3.12 -4.73
N SER A 97 14.08 3.88 -5.79
CA SER A 97 14.92 5.08 -5.72
C SER A 97 14.29 6.15 -4.82
N THR A 98 12.98 6.40 -4.95
CA THR A 98 12.27 7.36 -4.10
C THR A 98 12.24 6.87 -2.65
N LEU A 99 12.00 5.58 -2.41
CA LEU A 99 12.05 4.99 -1.07
C LEU A 99 13.43 5.20 -0.41
N GLY A 100 14.50 4.94 -1.15
CA GLY A 100 15.87 5.17 -0.67
C GLY A 100 16.12 6.64 -0.31
N ALA A 101 15.66 7.57 -1.15
CA ALA A 101 15.78 9.00 -0.88
C ALA A 101 14.99 9.43 0.37
N MET A 102 13.79 8.87 0.58
CA MET A 102 12.98 9.14 1.75
C MET A 102 13.63 8.63 3.04
N TYR A 103 14.20 7.43 3.03
CA TYR A 103 14.98 6.93 4.18
C TYR A 103 16.25 7.75 4.43
N ALA A 104 16.93 8.19 3.38
CA ALA A 104 18.10 9.06 3.53
C ALA A 104 17.73 10.40 4.19
N ARG A 105 16.58 10.99 3.81
CA ARG A 105 16.07 12.21 4.45
C ARG A 105 15.58 11.98 5.88
N LYS A 106 15.09 10.79 6.21
CA LYS A 106 14.72 10.42 7.58
C LYS A 106 15.94 10.29 8.50
N ALA A 107 17.08 9.89 7.95
CA ALA A 107 18.32 9.70 8.69
C ALA A 107 19.17 10.99 8.84
N ALA A 108 18.78 12.09 8.20
CA ALA A 108 19.47 13.38 8.23
C ALA A 108 18.88 14.32 9.29
#